data_AF-A0A847FZ77-F1
#
_entry.id   AF-A0A847FZ77-F1
#
_cell.length_a   1.000
_cell.length_b   1.000
_cell.length_c   1.000
_cell.angle_alpha   90.00
_cell.angle_beta   90.00
_cell.angle_gamma   90.00
#
_symmetry.space_group_name_H-M   'P 1'
#
loop_
_entity.id
_entity.type
_entity.pdbx_description
1 polymer ?
#
loop_
_entity_poly.entity_id
_entity_poly.type
_entity_poly.pdbx_seq_one_letter_code
_entity_poly.pdbx_strand_id
1 'polypeptide(L)'
;MPDPIFNKLGAYLDGELNSREAAAAEAHLKVCVECRAELEELRRLSSILEGSPDPEFLPVQEFKSRLMLQLPRREELPPVETNIPFLLWLAPLMVIISLVFIQVTIGLTSFITTASQFGLFNGSATWMAAAPRQMAWFTAIQTLGGYSSNLPDIPALQFLNNAGVFSWNLFTRLLLQIAAAVIYWGILIYIHRRGNALFTAE
;
A
#
# COMPACT_ATOMS: atom_id res chain seq x y z
N MET A 1 -12.34 50.50 -5.36
CA MET A 1 -11.62 49.58 -6.25
C MET A 1 -10.32 50.30 -6.58
N PRO A 2 -9.14 49.80 -6.18
CA PRO A 2 -7.89 50.49 -6.47
C PRO A 2 -7.70 50.61 -7.98
N ASP A 3 -7.10 51.71 -8.42
CA ASP A 3 -6.81 51.97 -9.83
C ASP A 3 -5.92 50.84 -10.38
N PRO A 4 -6.19 50.27 -11.56
CA PRO A 4 -5.35 49.22 -12.15
C PRO A 4 -3.88 49.64 -12.34
N ILE A 5 -3.59 50.94 -12.43
CA ILE A 5 -2.22 51.46 -12.52
C ILE A 5 -1.51 51.39 -11.17
N PHE A 6 -2.23 51.47 -10.04
CA PHE A 6 -1.65 51.47 -8.70
C PHE A 6 -0.78 50.23 -8.44
N ASN A 7 -1.27 49.05 -8.81
CA ASN A 7 -0.53 47.78 -8.64
C ASN A 7 0.66 47.63 -9.61
N LYS A 8 0.78 48.50 -10.62
CA LYS A 8 1.85 48.48 -11.62
C LYS A 8 2.94 49.51 -11.36
N LEU A 9 2.82 50.33 -10.31
CA LEU A 9 3.80 51.38 -10.00
C LEU A 9 5.20 50.82 -9.65
N GLY A 10 5.27 49.66 -8.97
CA GLY A 10 6.54 48.97 -8.71
C GLY A 10 7.22 48.53 -10.00
N ALA A 11 6.51 47.79 -10.85
CA ALA A 11 7.02 47.37 -12.17
C ALA A 11 7.37 48.57 -13.09
N TYR A 12 6.66 49.70 -12.95
CA TYR A 12 7.02 50.94 -13.65
C TYR A 12 8.34 51.52 -13.12
N LEU A 13 8.55 51.52 -11.81
CA LEU A 13 9.78 51.97 -11.17
C LEU A 13 10.99 51.10 -11.57
N ASP A 14 10.79 49.78 -11.62
CA ASP A 14 11.82 48.79 -11.99
C ASP A 14 12.06 48.73 -13.52
N GLY A 15 11.23 49.41 -14.31
CA GLY A 15 11.32 49.41 -15.78
C GLY A 15 10.86 48.12 -16.46
N GLU A 16 10.08 47.29 -15.77
CA GLU A 16 9.61 45.97 -16.25
C GLU A 16 8.31 46.05 -17.10
N LEU A 17 7.69 47.23 -17.22
CA LEU A 17 6.50 47.40 -18.05
C LEU A 17 6.84 47.44 -19.55
N ASN A 18 5.99 46.83 -20.38
CA ASN A 18 6.10 47.00 -21.83
C ASN A 18 5.74 48.45 -22.25
N SER A 19 6.13 48.82 -23.48
CA SER A 19 5.98 50.19 -23.99
C SER A 19 4.55 50.74 -23.95
N ARG A 20 3.54 49.89 -24.16
CA ARG A 20 2.12 50.29 -24.12
C ARG A 20 1.64 50.55 -22.69
N GLU A 21 2.05 49.72 -21.75
CA GLU A 21 1.71 49.84 -20.34
C GLU A 21 2.43 51.00 -19.68
N ALA A 22 3.70 51.23 -20.03
CA ALA A 22 4.47 52.40 -19.58
C ALA A 22 3.80 53.70 -20.04
N ALA A 23 3.40 53.81 -21.31
CA ALA A 23 2.70 54.98 -21.82
C ALA A 23 1.35 55.22 -21.13
N ALA A 24 0.62 54.15 -20.79
CA ALA A 24 -0.63 54.24 -20.05
C ALA A 24 -0.41 54.69 -18.60
N ALA A 25 0.63 54.17 -17.93
CA ALA A 25 1.02 54.60 -16.58
C ALA A 25 1.45 56.07 -16.56
N GLU A 26 2.26 56.52 -17.52
CA GLU A 26 2.68 57.93 -17.65
C GLU A 26 1.49 58.87 -17.88
N ALA A 27 0.55 58.48 -18.75
CA ALA A 27 -0.66 59.26 -18.97
C ALA A 27 -1.49 59.37 -17.70
N HIS A 28 -1.60 58.29 -16.93
CA HIS A 28 -2.32 58.27 -15.66
C HIS A 28 -1.64 59.12 -14.57
N LEU A 29 -0.31 59.03 -14.45
CA LEU A 29 0.48 59.81 -13.50
C LEU A 29 0.37 61.33 -13.74
N LYS A 30 0.08 61.78 -14.96
CA LYS A 30 -0.18 63.21 -15.23
C LYS A 30 -1.47 63.73 -14.61
N VAL A 31 -2.45 62.86 -14.36
CA VAL A 31 -3.80 63.24 -13.94
C VAL A 31 -4.07 62.88 -12.48
N CYS A 32 -3.52 61.77 -11.99
CA CYS A 32 -3.76 61.29 -10.63
C CYS A 32 -2.68 61.79 -9.66
N VAL A 33 -3.10 62.45 -8.57
CA VAL A 33 -2.19 62.89 -7.49
C VAL A 33 -1.82 61.71 -6.59
N GLU A 34 -2.78 60.84 -6.26
CA GLU A 34 -2.59 59.68 -5.37
C GLU A 34 -1.52 58.72 -5.92
N CYS A 35 -1.62 58.32 -7.19
CA CYS A 35 -0.63 57.43 -7.82
C CYS A 35 0.76 58.08 -7.97
N ARG A 36 0.84 59.42 -8.02
CA ARG A 36 2.14 60.12 -8.00
C ARG A 36 2.77 60.11 -6.62
N ALA A 37 1.98 60.38 -5.58
CA ALA A 37 2.44 60.32 -4.20
C ALA A 37 2.95 58.93 -3.84
N GLU A 38 2.23 57.88 -4.26
CA GLU A 38 2.66 56.49 -4.06
C GLU A 38 3.98 56.19 -4.79
N LEU A 39 4.12 56.61 -6.05
CA LEU A 39 5.36 56.41 -6.81
C LEU A 39 6.55 57.12 -6.16
N GLU A 40 6.33 58.29 -5.56
CA GLU A 40 7.37 59.04 -4.87
C GLU A 40 7.78 58.38 -3.55
N GLU A 41 6.84 57.77 -2.82
CA GLU A 41 7.15 56.95 -1.64
C GLU A 41 7.92 55.69 -2.02
N LEU A 42 7.55 55.00 -3.10
CA LEU A 42 8.31 53.85 -3.62
C LEU A 42 9.76 54.24 -4.00
N ARG A 43 9.95 55.38 -4.66
CA ARG A 43 11.29 55.92 -4.98
C ARG A 43 12.10 56.23 -3.73
N ARG A 44 11.46 56.81 -2.71
CA ARG A 44 12.10 57.10 -1.43
C ARG A 44 12.57 55.80 -0.76
N LEU A 45 11.74 54.76 -0.73
CA LEU A 45 12.12 53.45 -0.21
C LEU A 45 13.30 52.85 -0.98
N SER A 46 13.28 52.90 -2.31
CA SER A 46 14.43 52.44 -3.14
C SER A 46 15.72 53.18 -2.78
N SER A 47 15.66 54.50 -2.63
CA SER A 47 16.85 55.29 -2.28
C SER A 47 17.43 54.95 -0.90
N ILE A 48 16.59 54.57 0.06
CA ILE A 48 17.03 54.12 1.40
C ILE A 48 17.75 52.76 1.28
N LEU A 49 17.23 51.87 0.44
CA LEU A 49 17.83 50.55 0.20
C LEU A 49 19.15 50.65 -0.56
N GLU A 50 19.25 51.53 -1.56
CA GLU A 50 20.50 51.82 -2.29
C GLU A 50 21.58 52.43 -1.38
N GLY A 51 21.18 53.15 -0.33
CA GLY A 51 22.08 53.68 0.69
C GLY A 51 22.57 52.64 1.71
N SER A 52 22.04 51.41 1.68
CA SER A 52 22.52 50.32 2.52
C SER A 52 23.90 49.88 2.03
N PRO A 53 24.86 49.61 2.94
CA PRO A 53 26.11 48.99 2.54
C PRO A 53 25.80 47.68 1.80
N ASP A 54 26.43 47.50 0.63
CA ASP A 54 26.36 46.25 -0.10
C ASP A 54 26.74 45.10 0.83
N PRO A 55 25.95 44.01 0.86
CA PRO A 55 26.33 42.84 1.63
C PRO A 55 27.69 42.37 1.12
N GLU A 56 28.64 42.21 2.04
CA GLU A 56 29.96 41.69 1.70
C GLU A 56 29.78 40.28 1.13
N PHE A 57 29.91 40.16 -0.20
CA PHE A 57 29.80 38.88 -0.89
C PHE A 57 31.02 38.04 -0.53
N LEU A 58 30.84 37.19 0.48
CA LEU A 58 31.85 36.22 0.90
C LEU A 58 32.27 35.35 -0.30
N PRO A 59 33.56 35.04 -0.45
CA PRO A 59 34.01 34.06 -1.42
C PRO A 59 33.26 32.74 -1.24
N VAL A 60 32.91 32.06 -2.35
CA VAL A 60 32.13 30.80 -2.34
C VAL A 60 32.70 29.76 -1.37
N GLN A 61 34.02 29.72 -1.20
CA GLN A 61 34.69 28.80 -0.27
C GLN A 61 34.39 29.10 1.19
N GLU A 62 34.34 30.38 1.57
CA GLU A 62 34.04 30.82 2.95
C GLU A 62 32.55 30.71 3.27
N PHE A 63 31.69 30.97 2.27
CA PHE A 63 30.26 30.73 2.44
C PHE A 63 29.98 29.25 2.71
N LYS A 64 30.58 28.34 1.93
CA LYS A 64 30.42 26.89 2.13
C LYS A 64 30.88 26.48 3.52
N SER A 65 32.03 26.96 3.99
CA SER A 65 32.54 26.57 5.32
C SER A 65 31.62 27.07 6.43
N ARG A 66 31.15 28.32 6.38
CA ARG A 66 30.20 28.86 7.36
C ARG A 66 28.84 28.13 7.33
N LEU A 67 28.33 27.84 6.14
CA LEU A 67 27.09 27.09 5.96
C LEU A 67 27.20 25.67 6.55
N MET A 68 28.32 24.99 6.28
CA MET A 68 28.58 23.65 6.81
C MET A 68 28.69 23.62 8.34
N LEU A 69 29.11 24.73 8.96
CA LEU A 69 29.13 24.86 10.42
C LEU A 69 27.75 25.17 11.02
N GLN A 70 26.84 25.77 10.24
CA GLN A 70 25.49 26.10 10.68
C GLN A 70 24.47 24.98 10.42
N LEU A 71 24.80 24.07 9.50
CA LEU A 71 23.96 22.90 9.26
C LEU A 71 23.98 22.01 10.51
N PRO A 72 22.80 21.70 11.09
CA PRO A 72 22.74 20.70 12.14
C PRO A 72 23.36 19.42 11.59
N ARG A 73 24.30 18.83 12.35
CA ARG A 73 24.87 17.54 12.00
C ARG A 73 23.69 16.61 11.78
N ARG A 74 23.53 16.14 10.54
CA ARG A 74 22.58 15.08 10.25
C ARG A 74 23.01 13.94 11.15
N GLU A 75 22.24 13.72 12.21
CA GLU A 75 22.32 12.47 12.94
C GLU A 75 22.02 11.44 11.87
N GLU A 76 23.05 10.74 11.42
CA GLU A 76 22.89 9.49 10.71
C GLU A 76 21.98 8.69 11.62
N LEU A 77 20.70 8.59 11.22
CA LEU A 77 19.76 7.73 11.90
C LEU A 77 20.50 6.42 12.11
N PRO A 78 20.60 5.93 13.36
CA PRO A 78 21.38 4.74 13.62
C PRO A 78 20.98 3.69 12.59
N PRO A 79 21.94 2.94 12.00
CA PRO A 79 21.60 1.81 11.16
C PRO A 79 20.48 1.10 11.89
N VAL A 80 19.28 1.12 11.30
CA VAL A 80 18.23 0.26 11.81
C VAL A 80 18.77 -1.10 11.43
N GLU A 81 19.54 -1.70 12.33
CA GLU A 81 19.86 -3.11 12.33
C GLU A 81 18.50 -3.76 12.46
N THR A 82 17.83 -3.92 11.32
CA THR A 82 16.68 -4.78 11.18
C THR A 82 17.25 -6.18 11.31
N ASN A 83 17.59 -6.55 12.54
CA ASN A 83 17.77 -7.92 12.94
C ASN A 83 16.37 -8.52 12.96
N ILE A 84 15.80 -8.68 11.76
CA ILE A 84 14.51 -9.31 11.56
C ILE A 84 14.74 -10.71 12.11
N PRO A 85 14.13 -11.07 13.25
CA PRO A 85 14.46 -12.30 13.91
C PRO A 85 14.15 -13.42 12.92
N PHE A 86 15.06 -14.39 12.79
CA PHE A 86 14.87 -15.59 11.96
C PHE A 86 13.48 -16.24 12.17
N LEU A 87 12.90 -16.04 13.36
CA LEU A 87 11.52 -16.41 13.72
C LEU A 87 10.43 -15.72 12.85
N LEU A 88 10.57 -14.43 12.52
CA LEU A 88 9.65 -13.72 11.63
C LEU A 88 9.74 -14.24 10.18
N TRP A 89 10.93 -14.70 9.78
CA TRP A 89 11.15 -15.30 8.47
C TRP A 89 10.53 -16.70 8.33
N LEU A 90 10.54 -17.49 9.43
CA LEU A 90 9.92 -18.82 9.49
C LEU A 90 8.41 -18.82 9.77
N ALA A 91 7.85 -17.74 10.31
CA ALA A 91 6.44 -17.62 10.65
C ALA A 91 5.46 -18.06 9.53
N PRO A 92 5.56 -17.58 8.27
CA PRO A 92 4.65 -18.00 7.20
C PRO A 92 4.77 -19.50 6.87
N LEU A 93 5.98 -20.06 6.96
CA LEU A 93 6.22 -21.48 6.69
C LEU A 93 5.53 -22.36 7.74
N MET A 94 5.67 -22.01 9.02
CA MET A 94 5.03 -22.73 10.13
C MET A 94 3.49 -22.67 10.06
N VAL A 95 2.93 -21.52 9.68
CA VAL A 95 1.49 -21.36 9.48
C VAL A 95 0.99 -22.24 8.33
N ILE A 96 1.70 -22.29 7.21
CA ILE A 96 1.34 -23.17 6.08
C ILE A 96 1.39 -24.64 6.50
N ILE A 97 2.48 -25.08 7.11
CA ILE A 97 2.64 -26.49 7.52
C ILE A 97 1.50 -26.90 8.46
N SER A 98 1.17 -26.05 9.44
CA SER A 98 0.06 -26.28 10.38
C SER A 98 -1.29 -26.36 9.67
N LEU A 99 -1.58 -25.43 8.76
CA LEU A 99 -2.85 -25.41 8.03
C LEU A 99 -2.98 -26.58 7.05
N VAL A 100 -1.91 -26.96 6.36
CA VAL A 100 -1.87 -28.14 5.48
C VAL A 100 -2.18 -29.40 6.29
N PHE A 101 -1.54 -29.55 7.46
CA PHE A 101 -1.78 -30.69 8.35
C PHE A 101 -3.24 -30.77 8.80
N ILE A 102 -3.83 -29.65 9.23
CA ILE A 102 -5.26 -29.58 9.61
C ILE A 102 -6.17 -29.99 8.44
N GLN A 103 -5.87 -29.52 7.23
CA GLN A 103 -6.69 -29.80 6.05
C GLN A 103 -6.61 -31.26 5.60
N VAL A 104 -5.40 -31.82 5.65
CA VAL A 104 -5.15 -33.23 5.35
C VAL A 104 -5.88 -34.12 6.36
N THR A 105 -5.78 -33.81 7.66
CA THR A 105 -6.45 -34.61 8.72
C THR A 105 -7.98 -34.55 8.63
N ILE A 106 -8.58 -33.36 8.48
CA ILE A 106 -10.04 -33.21 8.30
C ILE A 106 -10.49 -33.93 7.03
N GLY A 107 -9.71 -33.83 5.96
CA GLY A 107 -10.01 -34.45 4.69
C GLY A 107 -9.96 -35.98 4.71
N LEU A 108 -8.88 -36.55 5.27
CA LEU A 108 -8.75 -37.99 5.51
C LEU A 108 -9.89 -38.51 6.39
N THR A 109 -10.23 -37.77 7.46
CA THR A 109 -11.34 -38.16 8.35
C THR A 109 -12.66 -38.21 7.58
N SER A 110 -12.97 -37.17 6.78
CA SER A 110 -14.19 -37.10 5.96
C SER A 110 -14.23 -38.20 4.90
N PHE A 111 -13.07 -38.54 4.31
CA PHE A 111 -12.94 -39.60 3.33
C PHE A 111 -13.15 -40.99 3.95
N ILE A 112 -12.51 -41.26 5.09
CA ILE A 112 -12.64 -42.53 5.83
C ILE A 112 -14.09 -42.75 6.29
N THR A 113 -14.75 -41.74 6.84
CA THR A 113 -16.15 -41.87 7.28
C THR A 113 -17.07 -42.18 6.12
N THR A 114 -16.88 -41.54 4.98
CA THR A 114 -17.67 -41.77 3.76
C THR A 114 -17.43 -43.17 3.21
N ALA A 115 -16.16 -43.58 3.07
CA ALA A 115 -15.80 -44.91 2.58
C ALA A 115 -16.25 -46.04 3.53
N SER A 116 -16.27 -45.82 4.84
CA SER A 116 -16.80 -46.78 5.82
C SER A 116 -18.31 -47.01 5.69
N GLN A 117 -19.08 -45.98 5.32
CA GLN A 117 -20.52 -46.10 5.04
C GLN A 117 -20.80 -46.96 3.81
N PHE A 118 -19.83 -47.07 2.89
CA PHE A 118 -19.90 -47.90 1.69
C PHE A 118 -19.34 -49.33 1.90
N GLY A 119 -19.02 -49.73 3.13
CA GLY A 119 -18.58 -51.09 3.45
C GLY A 119 -17.18 -51.45 2.94
N LEU A 120 -16.39 -50.47 2.47
CA LEU A 120 -15.03 -50.67 1.94
C LEU A 120 -14.01 -51.09 3.01
N PHE A 121 -14.31 -50.85 4.30
CA PHE A 121 -13.45 -51.20 5.43
C PHE A 121 -14.19 -52.18 6.35
N ASN A 122 -14.27 -53.42 5.91
CA ASN A 122 -14.92 -54.50 6.64
C ASN A 122 -14.07 -54.86 7.88
N GLY A 123 -14.30 -54.23 9.03
CA GLY A 123 -13.76 -54.71 10.30
C GLY A 123 -13.63 -53.78 11.52
N SER A 124 -13.69 -52.45 11.42
CA SER A 124 -13.39 -51.64 12.63
C SER A 124 -13.89 -50.19 12.64
N ALA A 125 -15.21 -49.96 12.60
CA ALA A 125 -15.74 -48.61 12.96
C ALA A 125 -17.23 -48.54 13.32
N THR A 126 -17.90 -49.63 13.69
CA THR A 126 -19.34 -49.59 14.02
C THR A 126 -19.67 -48.71 15.24
N TRP A 127 -18.68 -48.37 16.07
CA TRP A 127 -18.82 -47.54 17.27
C TRP A 127 -18.50 -46.04 17.04
N MET A 128 -18.03 -45.65 15.84
CA MET A 128 -17.75 -44.24 15.47
C MET A 128 -18.76 -43.69 14.46
N ALA A 129 -19.93 -44.31 14.31
CA ALA A 129 -21.04 -43.76 13.54
C ALA A 129 -21.65 -42.55 14.27
N ALA A 130 -20.94 -41.42 14.29
CA ALA A 130 -21.56 -40.13 14.54
C ALA A 130 -22.61 -39.92 13.43
N ALA A 131 -23.88 -39.93 13.84
CA ALA A 131 -25.02 -39.74 12.95
C ALA A 131 -24.78 -38.54 12.00
N PRO A 132 -24.99 -38.69 10.68
CA PRO A 132 -24.74 -37.61 9.75
C PRO A 132 -25.73 -36.48 10.05
N ARG A 133 -25.24 -35.24 10.20
CA ARG A 133 -26.09 -34.04 10.20
C ARG A 133 -26.66 -33.83 8.79
N GLN A 134 -27.62 -34.67 8.40
CA GLN A 134 -28.47 -34.42 7.26
C GLN A 134 -29.61 -33.52 7.72
N MET A 135 -29.93 -32.47 6.97
CA MET A 135 -31.07 -31.62 7.30
C MET A 135 -32.37 -32.43 7.15
N ALA A 136 -33.27 -32.34 8.14
CA ALA A 136 -34.49 -33.15 8.22
C ALA A 136 -35.39 -33.06 6.97
N TRP A 137 -35.30 -31.96 6.20
CA TRP A 137 -36.04 -31.80 4.95
C TRP A 137 -35.54 -32.74 3.84
N PHE A 138 -34.24 -33.06 3.82
CA PHE A 138 -33.66 -33.93 2.79
C PHE A 138 -34.06 -35.40 3.03
N THR A 139 -34.04 -35.84 4.29
CA THR A 139 -34.55 -37.17 4.68
C THR A 139 -36.04 -37.31 4.41
N ALA A 140 -36.82 -36.26 4.66
CA ALA A 140 -38.24 -36.25 4.36
C ALA A 140 -38.52 -36.43 2.85
N ILE A 141 -37.78 -35.72 1.99
CA ILE A 141 -37.93 -35.85 0.52
C ILE A 141 -37.55 -37.26 0.03
N GLN A 142 -36.49 -37.86 0.57
CA GLN A 142 -36.11 -39.23 0.22
C GLN A 142 -37.18 -40.25 0.60
N THR A 143 -37.80 -40.09 1.78
CA THR A 143 -38.86 -40.99 2.25
C THR A 143 -40.19 -40.79 1.51
N LEU A 144 -40.52 -39.55 1.12
CA LEU A 144 -41.77 -39.23 0.43
C LEU A 144 -41.69 -39.49 -1.08
N GLY A 145 -40.49 -39.41 -1.67
CA GLY A 145 -40.25 -39.54 -3.11
C GLY A 145 -40.20 -40.96 -3.64
N GLY A 146 -40.30 -42.00 -2.80
CA GLY A 146 -40.38 -43.40 -3.25
C GLY A 146 -39.17 -43.90 -4.05
N TYR A 147 -38.04 -43.19 -4.03
CA TYR A 147 -36.81 -43.63 -4.69
C TYR A 147 -36.14 -44.70 -3.83
N SER A 148 -36.63 -45.93 -3.94
CA SER A 148 -35.93 -47.11 -3.45
C SER A 148 -34.57 -47.22 -4.13
N SER A 149 -33.56 -47.54 -3.34
CA SER A 149 -32.13 -47.70 -3.59
C SER A 149 -31.69 -48.70 -4.68
N ASN A 150 -32.48 -48.91 -5.74
CA ASN A 150 -32.26 -49.94 -6.75
C ASN A 150 -31.78 -49.40 -8.12
N LEU A 151 -30.97 -48.33 -8.13
CA LEU A 151 -30.04 -48.11 -9.23
C LEU A 151 -28.61 -48.41 -8.73
N PRO A 152 -27.90 -49.37 -9.33
CA PRO A 152 -26.55 -49.77 -8.90
C PRO A 152 -25.50 -48.65 -8.99
N ASP A 153 -25.79 -47.54 -9.70
CA ASP A 153 -24.79 -46.55 -10.07
C ASP A 153 -24.82 -45.23 -9.27
N ILE A 154 -25.83 -45.00 -8.43
CA ILE A 154 -25.98 -43.74 -7.65
C ILE A 154 -24.89 -43.56 -6.56
N PRO A 155 -24.50 -44.58 -5.77
CA PRO A 155 -23.52 -44.38 -4.71
C PRO A 155 -22.10 -44.14 -5.25
N ALA A 156 -21.73 -44.78 -6.37
CA ALA A 156 -20.43 -44.58 -7.03
C ALA A 156 -20.30 -43.17 -7.63
N LEU A 157 -21.36 -42.66 -8.26
CA LEU A 157 -21.40 -41.30 -8.80
C LEU A 157 -21.35 -40.24 -7.69
N GLN A 158 -22.05 -40.45 -6.57
CA GLN A 158 -21.97 -39.56 -5.42
C GLN A 158 -20.58 -39.57 -4.76
N PHE A 159 -19.93 -40.74 -4.68
CA PHE A 159 -18.55 -40.85 -4.19
C PHE A 159 -17.57 -40.08 -5.08
N LEU A 160 -17.64 -40.28 -6.40
CA LEU A 160 -16.80 -39.57 -7.37
C LEU A 160 -17.02 -38.05 -7.30
N ASN A 161 -18.27 -37.60 -7.15
CA ASN A 161 -18.60 -36.19 -6.99
C ASN A 161 -18.03 -35.62 -5.68
N ASN A 162 -18.18 -36.33 -4.55
CA ASN A 162 -17.64 -35.90 -3.27
C ASN A 162 -16.10 -35.87 -3.25
N ALA A 163 -15.45 -36.85 -3.90
CA ALA A 163 -14.01 -36.87 -4.09
C ALA A 163 -13.54 -35.69 -4.99
N GLY A 164 -14.32 -35.35 -6.01
CA GLY A 164 -14.09 -34.17 -6.86
C GLY A 164 -14.21 -32.86 -6.08
N VAL A 165 -15.29 -32.65 -5.35
CA VAL A 165 -15.50 -31.44 -4.53
C VAL A 165 -14.44 -31.31 -3.44
N PHE A 166 -14.06 -32.41 -2.80
CA PHE A 166 -13.01 -32.45 -1.80
C PHE A 166 -11.65 -32.06 -2.38
N SER A 167 -11.26 -32.67 -3.50
CA SER A 167 -9.99 -32.36 -4.17
C SER A 167 -9.94 -30.92 -4.67
N TRP A 168 -11.04 -30.40 -5.23
CA TRP A 168 -11.16 -29.01 -5.67
C TRP A 168 -11.05 -28.00 -4.53
N ASN A 169 -11.68 -28.28 -3.38
CA ASN A 169 -11.63 -27.41 -2.20
C ASN A 169 -10.23 -27.41 -1.56
N LEU A 170 -9.59 -28.58 -1.45
CA LEU A 170 -8.19 -28.67 -1.02
C LEU A 170 -7.27 -27.88 -1.95
N PHE A 171 -7.40 -28.08 -3.26
CA PHE A 171 -6.53 -27.44 -4.24
C PHE A 171 -6.65 -25.91 -4.20
N THR A 172 -7.87 -25.38 -4.25
CA THR A 172 -8.10 -23.92 -4.21
C THR A 172 -7.58 -23.27 -2.93
N ARG A 173 -7.76 -23.91 -1.77
CA ARG A 173 -7.25 -23.40 -0.49
C ARG A 173 -5.72 -23.45 -0.42
N LEU A 174 -5.10 -24.53 -0.87
CA LEU A 174 -3.64 -24.65 -0.93
C LEU A 174 -3.03 -23.61 -1.88
N LEU A 175 -3.65 -23.41 -3.04
CA LEU A 175 -3.20 -22.41 -4.03
C LEU A 175 -3.18 -21.00 -3.42
N LEU A 176 -4.26 -20.60 -2.73
CA LEU A 176 -4.35 -19.29 -2.08
C LEU A 176 -3.32 -19.12 -0.96
N GLN A 177 -3.07 -20.16 -0.17
CA GLN A 177 -2.05 -20.14 0.89
C GLN A 177 -0.63 -20.00 0.33
N ILE A 178 -0.30 -20.75 -0.72
CA ILE A 178 0.99 -20.66 -1.39
C ILE A 178 1.17 -19.25 -1.99
N ALA A 179 0.15 -18.71 -2.66
CA ALA A 179 0.18 -17.36 -3.21
C ALA A 179 0.44 -16.30 -2.12
N ALA A 180 -0.24 -16.40 -0.98
CA ALA A 180 -0.03 -15.47 0.15
C ALA A 180 1.41 -15.54 0.72
N ALA A 181 1.99 -16.73 0.83
CA ALA A 181 3.37 -16.86 1.30
C ALA A 181 4.39 -16.31 0.30
N VAL A 182 4.18 -16.54 -1.00
CA VAL A 182 5.05 -15.96 -2.04
C VAL A 182 5.01 -14.43 -1.99
N ILE A 183 3.82 -13.83 -1.81
CA ILE A 183 3.68 -12.38 -1.66
C ILE A 183 4.41 -11.89 -0.40
N TYR A 184 4.22 -12.57 0.74
CA TYR A 184 4.88 -12.20 2.00
C TYR A 184 6.41 -12.26 1.88
N TRP A 185 6.95 -13.35 1.34
CA TRP A 185 8.39 -13.49 1.10
C TRP A 185 8.91 -12.47 0.09
N GLY A 186 8.15 -12.16 -0.96
CA GLY A 186 8.49 -11.14 -1.94
C GLY A 186 8.63 -9.75 -1.32
N ILE A 187 7.70 -9.37 -0.43
CA ILE A 187 7.75 -8.10 0.31
C ILE A 187 8.95 -8.06 1.25
N LEU A 188 9.21 -9.15 1.98
CA LEU A 188 10.33 -9.23 2.93
C LEU A 188 11.69 -9.11 2.22
N ILE A 189 11.86 -9.80 1.09
CA ILE A 189 13.07 -9.70 0.24
C ILE A 189 13.21 -8.29 -0.35
N TYR A 190 12.11 -7.67 -0.78
CA TYR A 190 12.12 -6.31 -1.32
C TYR A 190 12.57 -5.29 -0.27
N ILE A 191 12.07 -5.39 0.97
CA ILE A 191 12.48 -4.53 2.09
C ILE A 191 13.95 -4.75 2.42
N HIS A 192 14.41 -6.01 2.48
CA HIS A 192 15.81 -6.33 2.79
C HIS A 192 16.78 -5.80 1.70
N ARG A 193 16.44 -5.97 0.42
CA ARG A 193 17.25 -5.42 -0.70
C ARG A 193 17.28 -3.90 -0.70
N ARG A 194 16.16 -3.23 -0.42
CA ARG A 194 16.09 -1.76 -0.36
C ARG A 194 16.90 -1.20 0.81
N GLY A 195 16.90 -1.89 1.95
CA GLY A 195 17.76 -1.56 3.09
C GLY A 195 19.24 -1.64 2.73
N ASN A 196 19.67 -2.71 2.06
CA ASN A 196 21.08 -2.89 1.66
C ASN A 196 21.51 -1.89 0.56
N ALA A 197 20.63 -1.55 -0.39
CA ALA A 197 20.95 -0.63 -1.49
C ALA A 197 21.21 0.81 -1.02
N LEU A 198 20.61 1.23 0.09
CA LEU A 198 20.88 2.53 0.71
C LEU A 198 22.23 2.56 1.44
N PHE A 199 22.77 1.40 1.85
CA PHE A 199 24.05 1.27 2.54
C PHE A 199 25.26 1.14 1.60
N THR A 200 25.07 0.79 0.33
CA THR A 200 26.16 0.64 -0.66
C THR A 200 26.35 1.87 -1.54
N ALA A 201 25.59 2.94 -1.32
CA ALA A 201 25.64 4.17 -2.11
C ALA A 201 26.48 5.29 -1.43
N GLU A 202 27.11 4.99 -0.29
CA GLU A 202 28.10 5.83 0.39
C GLU A 202 29.53 5.32 0.14
#